data_AF-A0A950ZCU7-F1
#
_entry.id   AF-A0A950ZCU7-F1
#
_cell.length_a   1.000
_cell.length_b   1.000
_cell.length_c   1.000
_cell.angle_alpha   90.00
_cell.angle_beta   90.00
_cell.angle_gamma   90.00
#
_symmetry.space_group_name_H-M   'P 1'
#
loop_
_entity.id
_entity.type
_entity.pdbx_description
1 polymer ?
#
loop_
_entity_poly.entity_id
_entity_poly.type
_entity_poly.pdbx_seq_one_letter_code
_entity_poly.pdbx_strand_id
1 'polypeptide(L)'
;MTNVWDGDWHERLRSRVRALGYRSATEFARSHRTETFDQMIEVLSSSVAPIQLKLLLKEEAEMSDDMRAFAVDTLSRFLREYLPDGWRGDSSAEYARVQAFSDWMTLVGEYYEEQCHRVWQWFNSSDVRDGWLPTGPDDPLLHRAFNAAWDENTVK
;
A
#
# COMPACT_ATOMS: atom_id res chain seq x y z
N MET A 1 -21.90 -2.70 20.30
CA MET A 1 -20.71 -2.51 19.44
C MET A 1 -21.11 -3.01 18.06
N THR A 2 -21.14 -2.14 17.06
CA THR A 2 -21.40 -2.53 15.68
C THR A 2 -20.14 -3.22 15.15
N ASN A 3 -20.24 -4.45 14.64
CA ASN A 3 -19.10 -5.15 14.06
C ASN A 3 -18.67 -4.41 12.79
N VAL A 4 -17.37 -4.23 12.58
CA VAL A 4 -16.82 -3.54 11.40
C VAL A 4 -17.24 -4.22 10.09
N TRP A 5 -17.63 -5.50 10.13
CA TRP A 5 -18.13 -6.27 8.98
C TRP A 5 -19.66 -6.32 8.85
N ASP A 6 -20.41 -5.72 9.78
CA ASP A 6 -21.87 -5.75 9.69
C ASP A 6 -22.38 -4.88 8.53
N GLY A 7 -23.38 -5.42 7.82
CA GLY A 7 -24.06 -4.75 6.71
C GLY A 7 -23.17 -4.50 5.49
N ASP A 8 -23.55 -3.52 4.68
CA ASP A 8 -22.79 -3.12 3.50
C ASP A 8 -21.61 -2.22 3.92
N TRP A 9 -20.49 -2.85 4.27
CA TRP A 9 -19.29 -2.13 4.70
C TRP A 9 -18.66 -1.33 3.55
N HIS A 10 -18.80 -1.79 2.30
CA HIS A 10 -18.34 -1.07 1.12
C HIS A 10 -19.04 0.28 0.99
N GLU A 11 -20.37 0.29 1.03
CA GLU A 11 -21.14 1.52 0.88
C GLU A 11 -20.94 2.46 2.07
N ARG A 12 -20.77 1.91 3.28
CA ARG A 12 -20.42 2.69 4.46
C ARG A 12 -19.07 3.38 4.29
N LEU A 13 -18.04 2.66 3.85
CA LEU A 13 -16.71 3.22 3.63
C LEU A 13 -16.72 4.26 2.50
N ARG A 14 -17.35 3.96 1.37
CA ARG A 14 -17.52 4.91 0.25
C ARG A 14 -18.27 6.17 0.69
N SER A 15 -19.34 6.02 1.47
CA SER A 15 -20.08 7.16 2.03
C SER A 15 -19.22 8.00 2.96
N ARG A 16 -18.36 7.37 3.76
CA ARG A 16 -17.46 8.10 4.66
C ARG A 16 -16.41 8.89 3.90
N VAL A 17 -15.80 8.29 2.89
CA VAL A 17 -14.86 8.94 1.97
C VAL A 17 -15.53 10.15 1.29
N ARG A 18 -16.76 10.00 0.78
CA ARG A 18 -17.54 11.09 0.19
C ARG A 18 -17.89 12.19 1.18
N ALA A 19 -18.21 11.84 2.43
CA ALA A 19 -18.47 12.82 3.48
C ALA A 19 -17.24 13.68 3.83
N LEU A 20 -16.04 13.19 3.54
CA LEU A 20 -14.79 13.95 3.66
C LEU A 20 -14.45 14.76 2.39
N GLY A 21 -15.30 14.73 1.37
CA GLY A 21 -15.14 15.51 0.13
C GLY A 21 -14.38 14.78 -1.00
N TYR A 22 -14.03 13.50 -0.82
CA TYR A 22 -13.33 12.71 -1.84
C TYR A 22 -14.32 11.88 -2.67
N ARG A 23 -14.05 11.72 -3.96
CA ARG A 23 -14.91 10.98 -4.90
C ARG A 23 -14.71 9.46 -4.82
N SER A 24 -13.53 9.02 -4.38
CA SER A 24 -13.15 7.61 -4.28
C SER A 24 -12.13 7.39 -3.16
N ALA A 25 -11.98 6.13 -2.73
CA ALA A 25 -10.96 5.78 -1.73
C ALA A 25 -9.55 6.06 -2.26
N THR A 26 -9.34 5.88 -3.57
CA THR A 26 -8.09 6.21 -4.26
C THR A 26 -7.77 7.71 -4.19
N GLU A 27 -8.77 8.59 -4.36
CA GLU A 27 -8.56 10.04 -4.22
C GLU A 27 -8.23 10.43 -2.77
N PHE A 28 -8.89 9.80 -1.81
CA PHE A 28 -8.56 9.94 -0.39
C PHE A 28 -7.11 9.50 -0.10
N ALA A 29 -6.70 8.33 -0.60
CA ALA A 29 -5.33 7.82 -0.42
C ALA A 29 -4.27 8.73 -1.07
N ARG A 30 -4.54 9.22 -2.29
CA ARG A 30 -3.65 10.17 -2.99
C ARG A 30 -3.46 11.50 -2.26
N SER A 31 -4.41 11.86 -1.40
CA SER A 31 -4.35 13.07 -0.56
C SER A 31 -3.60 12.85 0.76
N HIS A 32 -3.41 11.59 1.16
CA HIS A 32 -2.68 11.16 2.36
C HIS A 32 -1.46 10.35 1.94
N ARG A 33 -0.43 11.03 1.47
CA ARG A 33 0.68 10.41 0.72
C ARG A 33 1.67 9.64 1.60
N THR A 34 1.77 9.99 2.88
CA THR A 34 2.80 9.47 3.79
C THR A 34 2.22 8.70 4.97
N GLU A 35 0.90 8.73 5.12
CA GLU A 35 0.20 8.10 6.21
C GLU A 35 0.20 6.57 6.04
N THR A 36 0.41 5.83 7.13
CA THR A 36 0.15 4.39 7.14
C THR A 36 -1.37 4.13 7.06
N PHE A 37 -1.77 2.88 6.82
CA PHE A 37 -3.20 2.55 6.82
C PHE A 37 -3.86 2.85 8.16
N ASP A 38 -3.18 2.59 9.27
CA ASP A 38 -3.69 2.90 10.61
C ASP A 38 -3.95 4.40 10.79
N GLN A 39 -3.01 5.24 10.37
CA GLN A 39 -3.16 6.70 10.40
C GLN A 39 -4.32 7.19 9.51
N MET A 40 -4.51 6.58 8.34
CA MET A 40 -5.65 6.91 7.47
C MET A 40 -7.00 6.53 8.09
N ILE A 41 -7.05 5.44 8.86
CA ILE A 41 -8.26 5.01 9.56
C ILE A 41 -8.64 5.97 10.68
N GLU A 42 -7.66 6.60 11.35
CA GLU A 42 -7.93 7.67 12.33
C GLU A 42 -8.70 8.85 11.70
N VAL A 43 -8.42 9.17 10.43
CA VAL A 43 -9.15 10.20 9.66
C VAL A 43 -10.54 9.71 9.25
N LEU A 44 -10.64 8.45 8.83
CA LEU A 44 -11.90 7.87 8.38
C LEU A 44 -12.87 7.64 9.52
N SER A 45 -12.56 6.80 10.52
CA SER A 45 -13.37 6.53 11.72
C SER A 45 -12.85 5.26 12.39
N SER A 46 -13.03 5.15 13.71
CA SER A 46 -12.82 3.90 14.46
C SER A 46 -13.75 2.74 14.06
N SER A 47 -14.75 2.98 13.20
CA SER A 47 -15.68 1.97 12.68
C SER A 47 -15.26 1.35 11.35
N VAL A 48 -14.07 1.67 10.85
CA VAL A 48 -13.49 1.12 9.61
C VAL A 48 -12.23 0.35 10.00
N ALA A 49 -12.08 -0.87 9.51
CA ALA A 49 -10.84 -1.62 9.70
C ALA A 49 -9.82 -1.29 8.59
N PRO A 50 -8.51 -1.27 8.85
CA PRO A 50 -7.48 -1.05 7.83
C PRO A 50 -7.63 -1.98 6.61
N ILE A 51 -7.98 -3.25 6.84
CA ILE A 51 -8.20 -4.22 5.76
C ILE A 51 -9.36 -3.84 4.82
N GLN A 52 -10.40 -3.17 5.32
CA GLN A 52 -11.52 -2.72 4.48
C GLN A 52 -11.07 -1.61 3.52
N LEU A 53 -10.24 -0.68 4.00
CA LEU A 53 -9.64 0.34 3.15
C LEU A 53 -8.70 -0.28 2.11
N LYS A 54 -7.85 -1.22 2.53
CA LYS A 54 -6.93 -1.95 1.64
C LYS A 54 -7.70 -2.68 0.51
N LEU A 55 -8.78 -3.38 0.84
CA LEU A 55 -9.61 -4.10 -0.13
C LEU A 55 -10.35 -3.15 -1.08
N LEU A 56 -10.95 -2.06 -0.57
CA LEU A 56 -11.63 -1.09 -1.43
C LEU A 56 -10.67 -0.39 -2.40
N LEU A 57 -9.45 -0.07 -1.96
CA LEU A 57 -8.41 0.50 -2.84
C LEU A 57 -8.00 -0.49 -3.93
N LYS A 58 -7.88 -1.78 -3.60
CA LYS A 58 -7.59 -2.83 -4.57
C LYS A 58 -8.70 -2.95 -5.61
N GLU A 59 -9.96 -3.02 -5.17
CA GLU A 59 -11.12 -3.08 -6.05
C GLU A 59 -11.16 -1.89 -7.02
N GLU A 60 -10.95 -0.67 -6.52
CA GLU A 60 -10.90 0.53 -7.37
C GLU A 60 -9.77 0.45 -8.40
N ALA A 61 -8.60 -0.04 -8.01
CA ALA A 61 -7.44 -0.19 -8.91
C ALA A 61 -7.64 -1.29 -9.96
N GLU A 62 -8.28 -2.40 -9.60
CA GLU A 62 -8.67 -3.46 -10.55
C GLU A 62 -9.70 -2.94 -11.56
N MET A 63 -10.69 -2.17 -11.10
CA MET A 63 -11.71 -1.57 -11.96
C MET A 63 -11.14 -0.52 -12.91
N SER A 64 -10.11 0.23 -12.50
CA SER A 64 -9.49 1.29 -13.31
C SER A 64 -8.26 0.84 -14.10
N ASP A 65 -7.89 -0.44 -14.01
CA ASP A 65 -6.66 -1.00 -14.58
C ASP A 65 -5.38 -0.27 -14.13
N ASP A 66 -5.34 0.14 -12.85
CA ASP A 66 -4.25 0.92 -12.26
C ASP A 66 -3.56 0.16 -11.10
N MET A 67 -3.45 -1.17 -11.23
CA MET A 67 -2.88 -2.04 -10.21
C MET A 67 -1.40 -1.73 -9.92
N ARG A 68 -0.68 -1.17 -10.90
CA ARG A 68 0.68 -0.69 -10.68
C ARG A 68 0.72 0.48 -9.70
N ALA A 69 -0.13 1.50 -9.86
CA ALA A 69 -0.16 2.61 -8.91
C ALA A 69 -0.59 2.15 -7.52
N PHE A 70 -1.54 1.22 -7.44
CA PHE A 70 -1.93 0.58 -6.18
C PHE A 70 -0.74 -0.14 -5.52
N ALA A 71 0.00 -0.94 -6.27
CA ALA A 71 1.15 -1.66 -5.74
C ALA A 71 2.26 -0.71 -5.24
N VAL A 72 2.52 0.38 -5.96
CA VAL A 72 3.48 1.43 -5.53
C VAL A 72 3.04 2.11 -4.24
N ASP A 73 1.79 2.58 -4.18
CA ASP A 73 1.24 3.27 -3.01
C ASP A 73 1.21 2.38 -1.79
N THR A 74 0.74 1.14 -1.94
CA THR A 74 0.68 0.20 -0.83
C THR A 74 2.07 -0.23 -0.36
N LEU A 75 3.04 -0.45 -1.24
CA LEU A 75 4.42 -0.74 -0.82
C LEU A 75 5.00 0.41 0.00
N SER A 76 4.79 1.66 -0.44
CA SER A 76 5.21 2.85 0.31
C SER A 76 4.65 2.83 1.74
N ARG A 77 3.36 2.52 1.90
CA ARG A 77 2.70 2.48 3.21
C ARG A 77 3.18 1.32 4.07
N PHE A 78 3.34 0.13 3.51
CA PHE A 78 3.85 -1.04 4.23
C PHE A 78 5.29 -0.82 4.72
N LEU A 79 6.15 -0.24 3.89
CA LEU A 79 7.51 0.11 4.31
C LEU A 79 7.49 1.12 5.47
N ARG A 80 6.58 2.10 5.45
CA ARG A 80 6.45 3.08 6.54
C ARG A 80 5.85 2.51 7.82
N GLU A 81 4.93 1.56 7.70
CA GLU A 81 4.29 0.86 8.82
C GLU A 81 5.28 -0.06 9.54
N TYR A 82 6.02 -0.86 8.78
CA TYR A 82 6.93 -1.87 9.32
C TYR A 82 8.35 -1.34 9.60
N LEU A 83 8.81 -0.30 8.90
CA LEU A 83 10.16 0.24 9.02
C LEU A 83 10.12 1.75 9.31
N PRO A 84 9.56 2.19 10.44
CA PRO A 84 9.45 3.62 10.76
C PRO A 84 10.82 4.33 10.83
N ASP A 85 11.88 3.59 11.18
CA ASP A 85 13.27 4.09 11.22
C ASP A 85 14.02 3.93 9.88
N GLY A 86 13.31 3.50 8.83
CA GLY A 86 13.81 3.38 7.48
C GLY A 86 14.55 2.07 7.18
N TRP A 87 15.06 1.99 5.95
CA TRP A 87 15.71 0.81 5.39
C TRP A 87 16.96 0.46 6.19
N ARG A 88 17.05 -0.77 6.70
CA ARG A 88 18.17 -1.22 7.56
C ARG A 88 18.37 -0.35 8.81
N GLY A 89 17.31 0.19 9.39
CA GLY A 89 17.35 0.98 10.62
C GLY A 89 17.97 0.23 11.80
N ASP A 90 17.16 -0.51 12.55
CA ASP A 90 17.61 -1.24 13.74
C ASP A 90 17.97 -2.71 13.47
N SER A 91 18.35 -3.45 14.53
CA SER A 91 18.66 -4.87 14.44
C SER A 91 17.47 -5.78 14.07
N SER A 92 16.24 -5.26 14.13
CA SER A 92 15.01 -5.98 13.76
C SER A 92 14.58 -5.70 12.31
N ALA A 93 15.21 -4.74 11.64
CA ALA A 93 14.86 -4.28 10.31
C ALA A 93 14.88 -5.38 9.23
N GLU A 94 15.65 -6.46 9.41
CA GLU A 94 15.59 -7.59 8.47
C GLU A 94 14.26 -8.34 8.55
N TYR A 95 13.81 -8.67 9.75
CA TYR A 95 12.53 -9.34 9.97
C TYR A 95 11.36 -8.44 9.55
N ALA A 96 11.39 -7.16 9.95
CA ALA A 96 10.37 -6.19 9.57
C ALA A 96 10.27 -5.97 8.06
N ARG A 97 11.40 -5.99 7.32
CA ARG A 97 11.40 -5.96 5.85
C ARG A 97 10.66 -7.16 5.26
N VAL A 98 10.92 -8.37 5.78
CA VAL A 98 10.23 -9.58 5.32
C VAL A 98 8.73 -9.54 5.60
N GLN A 99 8.31 -9.00 6.76
CA GLN A 99 6.90 -8.81 7.07
C GLN A 99 6.24 -7.81 6.13
N ALA A 100 6.86 -6.65 5.91
CA ALA A 100 6.37 -5.64 4.97
C ALA A 100 6.14 -6.22 3.58
N PHE A 101 7.11 -7.01 3.08
CA PHE A 101 6.99 -7.67 1.79
C PHE A 101 5.89 -8.72 1.75
N SER A 102 5.82 -9.60 2.75
CA SER A 102 4.82 -10.68 2.81
C SER A 102 3.40 -10.14 2.81
N ASP A 103 3.13 -9.12 3.62
CA ASP A 103 1.81 -8.49 3.72
C ASP A 103 1.45 -7.71 2.45
N TRP A 104 2.41 -6.96 1.90
CA TRP A 104 2.23 -6.23 0.65
C TRP A 104 1.90 -7.17 -0.52
N MET A 105 2.70 -8.23 -0.70
CA MET A 105 2.49 -9.22 -1.76
C MET A 105 1.14 -9.91 -1.60
N THR A 106 0.76 -10.28 -0.37
CA THR A 106 -0.57 -10.86 -0.07
C THR A 106 -1.69 -9.90 -0.46
N LEU A 107 -1.54 -8.61 -0.17
CA LEU A 107 -2.55 -7.61 -0.53
C LEU A 107 -2.66 -7.43 -2.05
N VAL A 108 -1.54 -7.27 -2.75
CA VAL A 108 -1.50 -7.13 -4.21
C VAL A 108 -2.12 -8.36 -4.88
N GLY A 109 -1.82 -9.56 -4.37
CA GLY A 109 -2.43 -10.83 -4.75
C GLY A 109 -1.61 -11.64 -5.76
N GLU A 110 -1.95 -12.93 -5.84
CA GLU A 110 -1.20 -13.98 -6.55
C GLU A 110 -0.93 -13.66 -8.03
N TYR A 111 -1.86 -12.96 -8.69
CA TYR A 111 -1.71 -12.60 -10.09
C TYR A 111 -0.47 -11.71 -10.37
N TYR A 112 -0.03 -10.92 -9.37
CA TYR A 112 1.15 -10.05 -9.49
C TYR A 112 2.34 -10.55 -8.65
N GLU A 113 2.34 -11.81 -8.21
CA GLU A 113 3.36 -12.37 -7.31
C GLU A 113 4.78 -12.25 -7.91
N GLU A 114 4.94 -12.57 -9.21
CA GLU A 114 6.23 -12.47 -9.88
C GLU A 114 6.74 -11.02 -9.94
N GLN A 115 5.86 -10.05 -10.21
CA GLN A 115 6.17 -8.63 -10.22
C GLN A 115 6.58 -8.16 -8.82
N CYS A 116 5.86 -8.61 -7.78
CA CYS A 116 6.19 -8.31 -6.39
C CYS A 116 7.58 -8.83 -6.03
N HIS A 117 7.89 -10.07 -6.37
CA HIS A 117 9.21 -10.66 -6.14
C HIS A 117 10.32 -9.92 -6.88
N ARG A 118 10.12 -9.52 -8.14
CA ARG A 118 11.11 -8.76 -8.91
C ARG A 118 11.36 -7.39 -8.29
N VAL A 119 10.32 -6.66 -7.88
CA VAL A 119 10.45 -5.37 -7.19
C VAL A 119 11.23 -5.55 -5.89
N TRP A 120 10.90 -6.58 -5.11
CA TRP A 120 11.58 -6.85 -3.85
C TRP A 120 13.05 -7.26 -4.04
N GLN A 121 13.33 -8.09 -5.05
CA GLN A 121 14.70 -8.46 -5.44
C GLN A 121 15.50 -7.23 -5.88
N TRP A 122 14.87 -6.29 -6.60
CA TRP A 122 15.50 -5.03 -6.96
C TRP A 122 15.93 -4.25 -5.71
N PHE A 123 15.07 -4.11 -4.70
CA PHE A 123 15.44 -3.47 -3.43
C PHE A 123 16.58 -4.20 -2.69
N ASN A 124 16.58 -5.53 -2.68
CA ASN A 124 17.62 -6.31 -1.99
C ASN A 124 18.98 -6.30 -2.71
N SER A 125 19.00 -6.08 -4.02
CA SER A 125 20.21 -6.02 -4.84
C SER A 125 20.71 -4.59 -5.07
N SER A 126 19.87 -3.58 -4.81
CA SER A 126 20.22 -2.18 -4.95
C SER A 126 20.93 -1.64 -3.69
N ASP A 127 21.77 -0.62 -3.88
CA ASP A 127 22.39 0.14 -2.81
C ASP A 127 21.37 1.15 -2.21
N VAL A 128 20.38 0.62 -1.51
CA VAL A 128 19.39 1.41 -0.79
C VAL A 128 20.03 1.94 0.48
N ARG A 129 20.10 3.26 0.59
CA ARG A 129 20.72 3.95 1.73
C ARG A 129 20.07 3.55 3.06
N ASP A 130 20.90 3.33 4.07
CA ASP A 130 20.45 3.14 5.45
C ASP A 130 19.58 4.33 5.93
N GLY A 131 18.47 4.01 6.58
CA GLY A 131 17.46 4.97 7.03
C GLY A 131 16.58 5.52 5.91
N TRP A 132 16.67 5.02 4.66
CA TRP A 132 15.73 5.44 3.63
C TRP A 132 14.30 5.03 4.00
N LEU A 133 13.40 6.01 4.00
CA LEU A 133 11.98 5.83 4.21
C LEU A 133 11.26 6.48 3.03
N PRO A 134 10.31 5.81 2.35
CA PRO A 134 9.61 6.40 1.23
C PRO A 134 8.93 7.72 1.64
N THR A 135 9.05 8.75 0.80
CA THR A 135 8.32 10.02 0.97
C THR A 135 6.86 9.95 0.47
N GLY A 136 6.39 8.76 0.12
CA GLY A 136 5.08 8.49 -0.46
C GLY A 136 5.19 7.72 -1.79
N PRO A 137 4.07 7.49 -2.50
CA PRO A 137 4.04 6.75 -3.77
C PRO A 137 4.95 7.34 -4.86
N ASP A 138 5.19 8.64 -4.82
CA ASP A 138 6.03 9.33 -5.80
C ASP A 138 7.54 9.31 -5.45
N ASP A 139 7.94 8.51 -4.46
CA ASP A 139 9.35 8.39 -4.07
C ASP A 139 10.21 7.93 -5.27
N PRO A 140 11.31 8.64 -5.60
CA PRO A 140 12.14 8.31 -6.76
C PRO A 140 12.73 6.89 -6.73
N LEU A 141 12.95 6.31 -5.55
CA LEU A 141 13.46 4.95 -5.43
C LEU A 141 12.37 3.91 -5.71
N LEU A 142 11.13 4.15 -5.25
CA LEU A 142 9.98 3.33 -5.64
C LEU A 142 9.78 3.35 -7.15
N HIS A 143 9.78 4.54 -7.77
CA HIS A 143 9.65 4.63 -9.23
C HIS A 143 10.75 3.89 -9.98
N ARG A 144 12.01 3.98 -9.53
CA ARG A 144 13.11 3.21 -10.14
C ARG A 144 12.90 1.71 -10.01
N ALA A 145 12.50 1.23 -8.83
CA ALA A 145 12.21 -0.19 -8.61
C ALA A 145 11.09 -0.69 -9.54
N PHE A 146 9.95 -0.01 -9.56
CA PHE A 146 8.80 -0.43 -10.37
C PHE A 146 9.06 -0.26 -11.87
N ASN A 147 9.76 0.78 -12.31
CA ASN A 147 10.15 0.90 -13.73
C ASN A 147 11.09 -0.23 -14.19
N ALA A 148 11.93 -0.76 -13.29
CA ALA A 148 12.87 -1.82 -13.61
C ALA A 148 12.24 -3.23 -13.51
N ALA A 149 11.22 -3.41 -12.67
CA ALA A 149 10.78 -4.72 -12.22
C ALA A 149 9.28 -5.01 -12.40
N TRP A 150 8.46 -4.00 -12.72
CA TRP A 150 7.01 -4.14 -12.90
C TRP A 150 6.65 -4.01 -14.38
N ASP A 151 6.48 -5.14 -15.06
CA ASP A 151 6.00 -5.17 -16.44
C ASP A 151 4.47 -5.32 -16.46
N GLU A 152 3.80 -4.35 -17.09
CA GLU A 152 2.35 -4.30 -17.27
C GLU A 152 1.86 -5.35 -18.30
N ASN A 153 2.76 -5.94 -19.11
CA ASN A 153 2.42 -6.90 -20.15
C ASN A 153 2.32 -8.36 -19.68
N THR A 154 2.33 -8.60 -18.37
CA THR A 154 2.12 -9.95 -17.84
C THR A 154 0.64 -10.29 -18.07
N VAL A 155 0.39 -11.19 -19.02
CA VAL A 155 -0.90 -11.42 -19.72
C VAL A 155 -2.08 -11.62 -18.76
N LYS A 156 -3.18 -10.88 -18.99
CA LYS A 156 -4.52 -11.13 -18.40
C LYS A 156 -5.19 -12.35 -19.02
#